data_AF-A0A2R7LTA7-F1
#
_entry.id   AF-A0A2R7LTA7-F1
#
_cell.length_a   1.000
_cell.length_b   1.000
_cell.length_c   1.000
_cell.angle_alpha   90.00
_cell.angle_beta   90.00
_cell.angle_gamma   90.00
#
_symmetry.space_group_name_H-M   'P 1'
#
loop_
_entity.id
_entity.type
_entity.pdbx_description
1 polymer ?
#
loop_
_entity_poly.entity_id
_entity_poly.type
_entity_poly.pdbx_seq_one_letter_code
_entity_poly.pdbx_strand_id
1 'polypeptide(L)' 'MKNPEIFEKTYNEYWKKLNAFSYTMTQDKDLAQNIVQDVFIDLWERKEEVNINAIEPYLFRAVKNQVFKHYQNNR' A
#
# COMPACT_ATOMS: atom_id res chain seq x y z
N MET A 1 9.24 -10.10 4.76
CA MET A 1 9.27 -9.03 5.78
C MET A 1 8.90 -9.61 7.15
N LYS A 2 9.76 -10.48 7.72
CA LYS A 2 9.39 -11.40 8.82
C LYS A 2 9.38 -10.78 10.23
N ASN A 3 9.98 -9.60 10.39
CA ASN A 3 10.07 -8.92 11.69
C ASN A 3 8.99 -7.82 11.78
N PRO A 4 8.08 -7.87 12.78
CA PRO A 4 7.09 -6.82 13.03
C PRO A 4 7.67 -5.40 13.11
N GLU A 5 8.87 -5.23 13.68
CA GLU A 5 9.52 -3.91 13.79
C GLU A 5 9.90 -3.34 12.42
N ILE A 6 10.31 -4.19 11.48
CA ILE A 6 10.61 -3.78 10.10
C ILE A 6 9.32 -3.33 9.41
N PHE A 7 8.22 -4.03 9.65
CA PHE A 7 6.93 -3.65 9.11
C PHE A 7 6.46 -2.30 9.68
N GLU A 8 6.53 -2.11 10.99
CA GLU A 8 6.14 -0.86 11.64
C GLU A 8 6.97 0.33 11.14
N LYS A 9 8.29 0.15 11.02
CA LYS A 9 9.17 1.17 10.44
C LYS A 9 8.80 1.50 9.00
N THR A 10 8.54 0.47 8.19
CA THR A 10 8.10 0.64 6.79
C THR A 10 6.76 1.38 6.72
N TYR A 11 5.80 1.00 7.55
CA TYR A 11 4.50 1.66 7.63
C TYR A 11 4.66 3.15 7.95
N ASN A 12 5.36 3.47 9.03
CA ASN A 12 5.57 4.85 9.47
C ASN A 12 6.32 5.69 8.42
N GLU A 13 7.29 5.11 7.72
CA GLU A 13 8.05 5.79 6.68
C GLU A 13 7.22 6.09 5.42
N TYR A 14 6.39 5.14 4.99
CA TYR A 14 5.73 5.21 3.69
C TYR A 14 4.27 5.66 3.76
N TRP A 15 3.61 5.60 4.91
CA TRP A 15 2.19 5.93 5.07
C TRP A 15 1.82 7.26 4.41
N LYS A 16 2.51 8.35 4.78
CA LYS A 16 2.23 9.69 4.27
C LYS A 16 2.51 9.81 2.77
N LYS A 17 3.61 9.22 2.28
CA LYS A 17 4.01 9.27 0.87
C LYS A 17 3.01 8.52 -0.02
N LEU A 18 2.60 7.33 0.41
CA LEU A 18 1.64 6.49 -0.32
C LEU A 18 0.23 7.08 -0.30
N ASN A 19 -0.18 7.70 0.82
CA ASN A 19 -1.45 8.41 0.89
C ASN A 19 -1.49 9.59 -0.08
N ALA A 20 -0.43 10.39 -0.14
CA ALA A 20 -0.33 11.48 -1.11
C ALA A 20 -0.39 10.97 -2.55
N PHE A 21 0.32 9.88 -2.85
CA PHE A 21 0.30 9.24 -4.17
C PHE A 21 -1.05 8.63 -4.53
N SER A 22 -1.72 7.94 -3.60
CA SER A 22 -3.05 7.39 -3.82
C SER A 22 -4.08 8.51 -4.04
N TYR A 23 -3.96 9.62 -3.30
CA TYR A 23 -4.81 10.79 -3.47
C TYR A 23 -4.68 11.43 -4.86
N THR A 24 -3.47 11.52 -5.45
CA THR A 24 -3.34 12.07 -6.81
C THR A 24 -4.09 11.25 -7.86
N MET A 25 -4.29 9.94 -7.61
CA MET A 25 -5.04 9.05 -8.49
C MET A 25 -6.54 9.01 -8.19
N THR A 26 -6.93 9.13 -6.92
CA THR A 26 -8.31 8.94 -6.48
C THR A 26 -9.10 10.23 -6.36
N GLN A 27 -8.41 11.35 -6.08
CA GLN A 27 -9.00 12.65 -5.72
C GLN A 27 -9.98 12.58 -4.53
N ASP A 28 -9.87 11.53 -3.72
CA ASP A 28 -10.70 11.27 -2.55
C ASP A 28 -9.77 10.83 -1.41
N LYS A 29 -9.78 11.59 -0.32
CA LYS A 29 -8.88 11.39 0.81
C LYS A 29 -9.20 10.10 1.58
N ASP A 30 -10.48 9.80 1.75
CA ASP A 30 -10.92 8.64 2.53
C ASP A 30 -10.66 7.36 1.72
N LEU A 31 -10.94 7.40 0.42
CA LEU A 31 -10.58 6.31 -0.48
C LEU A 31 -9.06 6.10 -0.56
N ALA A 32 -8.27 7.18 -0.64
CA ALA A 32 -6.82 7.08 -0.66
C ALA A 32 -6.27 6.39 0.61
N GLN A 33 -6.80 6.75 1.79
CA GLN A 33 -6.44 6.11 3.04
C GLN A 33 -6.80 4.64 3.07
N ASN A 34 -8.03 4.29 2.66
CA ASN A 34 -8.49 2.91 2.62
C ASN A 34 -7.63 2.05 1.69
N ILE A 35 -7.27 2.56 0.51
CA ILE A 35 -6.41 1.84 -0.44
C ILE A 35 -5.02 1.58 0.15
N VAL A 36 -4.42 2.58 0.80
CA VAL A 36 -3.09 2.40 1.42
C VAL A 36 -3.17 1.43 2.60
N GLN A 37 -4.25 1.50 3.39
CA GLN A 37 -4.53 0.56 4.47
C GLN A 37 -4.62 -0.87 3.95
N ASP A 38 -5.40 -1.13 2.89
CA ASP A 38 -5.53 -2.44 2.26
C ASP A 38 -4.17 -2.99 1.82
N VAL A 39 -3.33 -2.16 1.19
CA VAL A 39 -1.99 -2.57 0.76
C VAL A 39 -1.11 -3.00 1.92
N PHE A 40 -1.18 -2.30 3.06
CA PHE A 40 -0.42 -2.68 4.24
C PHE A 40 -0.97 -3.93 4.93
N ILE A 41 -2.29 -4.12 4.94
CA ILE A 41 -2.93 -5.36 5.43
C ILE A 41 -2.47 -6.55 4.57
N ASP A 42 -2.61 -6.45 3.24
CA ASP A 42 -2.18 -7.49 2.30
C ASP A 42 -0.69 -7.83 2.46
N LEU A 43 0.14 -6.80 2.64
CA LEU A 43 1.58 -6.98 2.88
C LEU A 43 1.85 -7.68 4.22
N TRP A 44 1.11 -7.35 5.28
CA TRP A 44 1.25 -7.98 6.59
C TRP A 44 0.85 -9.45 6.55
N GLU A 45 -0.26 -9.78 5.91
CA GLU A 45 -0.75 -11.15 5.79
C GLU A 45 0.26 -12.03 5.05
N ARG A 46 0.84 -11.49 3.98
CA ARG A 46 1.76 -12.23 3.09
C ARG A 46 3.23 -12.08 3.47
N LYS A 47 3.55 -11.43 4.59
CA LYS A 47 4.92 -11.01 4.95
C LYS A 47 5.94 -12.14 5.01
N GLU A 48 5.49 -13.39 5.23
CA GLU A 48 6.34 -14.59 5.24
C GLU A 48 6.61 -15.15 3.84
N GLU A 49 5.72 -14.88 2.87
CA GLU A 49 5.74 -15.42 1.52
C GLU A 49 6.39 -14.48 0.51
N VAL A 50 6.21 -13.17 0.67
CA VAL A 50 6.77 -12.18 -0.26
C VAL A 50 8.25 -11.93 0.00
N ASN A 51 9.05 -12.21 -1.03
CA ASN A 51 10.44 -11.76 -1.11
C ASN A 51 10.50 -10.43 -1.88
N ILE A 52 10.77 -9.34 -1.17
CA ILE A 52 10.76 -7.98 -1.73
C ILE A 52 12.20 -7.47 -1.82
N ASN A 53 12.68 -7.28 -3.04
CA ASN A 53 14.03 -6.76 -3.28
C ASN A 53 14.16 -5.26 -2.93
N ALA A 54 13.12 -4.48 -3.23
CA ALA A 54 13.08 -3.05 -2.96
C ALA A 54 11.66 -2.65 -2.52
N ILE A 55 11.55 -2.18 -1.27
CA ILE A 55 10.25 -1.95 -0.62
C ILE A 55 9.48 -0.77 -1.23
N GLU A 56 10.18 0.32 -1.53
CA GLU A 56 9.56 1.53 -2.09
C GLU A 56 8.84 1.27 -3.43
N PRO A 57 9.51 0.81 -4.50
CA PRO A 57 8.84 0.57 -5.78
C PRO A 57 7.76 -0.52 -5.68
N TYR A 58 7.93 -1.49 -4.77
CA TYR A 58 6.90 -2.49 -4.50
C TYR A 58 5.63 -1.84 -3.95
N LEU A 59 5.74 -1.00 -2.91
CA LEU A 59 4.59 -0.34 -2.28
C LEU A 59 3.86 0.62 -3.23
N PHE A 60 4.60 1.45 -3.99
CA PHE A 60 3.98 2.35 -4.98
C PHE A 60 3.23 1.57 -6.07
N ARG A 61 3.79 0.43 -6.53
CA ARG A 61 3.11 -0.45 -7.48
C ARG A 61 1.87 -1.10 -6.87
N ALA A 62 1.95 -1.57 -5.64
CA ALA A 62 0.81 -2.18 -4.94
C ALA A 62 -0.35 -1.19 -4.78
N VAL A 63 -0.07 0.06 -4.36
CA VAL A 63 -1.07 1.13 -4.28
C VAL A 63 -1.70 1.40 -5.64
N LYS A 64 -0.90 1.58 -6.70
CA LYS A 64 -1.40 1.81 -8.05
C LYS A 64 -2.35 0.68 -8.51
N ASN A 65 -1.97 -0.56 -8.25
CA ASN A 65 -2.78 -1.72 -8.60
C ASN A 65 -4.09 -1.76 -7.79
N GLN A 66 -4.06 -1.47 -6.50
CA GLN A 66 -5.25 -1.46 -5.64
C GLN A 66 -6.22 -0.34 -6.05
N VAL A 67 -5.72 0.84 -6.45
CA VAL A 67 -6.54 1.91 -7.05
C VAL A 67 -7.26 1.40 -8.31
N PHE A 68 -6.54 0.75 -9.22
CA PHE A 68 -7.16 0.23 -10.44
C PHE A 68 -8.18 -0.87 -10.17
N LYS A 69 -7.89 -1.77 -9.23
CA LYS A 69 -8.82 -2.82 -8.79
C LYS A 69 -10.11 -2.21 -8.23
N HIS A 70 -10.01 -1.17 -7.41
CA HIS A 70 -11.17 -0.46 -6.87
C HIS A 70 -12.05 0.12 -7.99
N TYR A 71 -11.45 0.80 -8.98
CA TYR A 71 -12.20 1.35 -10.11
C TYR A 71 -12.75 0.30 -11.08
N GLN A 72 -12.10 -0.86 -11.21
CA GLN A 72 -12.62 -1.96 -12.01
C GLN A 72 -13.85 -2.62 -11.38
N ASN A 73 -13.85 -2.79 -10.06
CA ASN A 73 -14.95 -3.44 -9.33
C ASN A 73 -16.18 -2.55 -9.14
N ASN A 74 -16.02 -1.23 -9.25
CA ASN A 74 -17.11 -0.25 -9.15
C ASN A 74 -17.73 0.13 -10.52
N ARG A 75 -17.45 -0.65 -11.56
CA ARG A 75 -18.13 -0.58 -12.86
C ARG A 75 -19.30 -1.54 -12.90
#